data_AF-A0A7Y4QSR4-F1
#
_entry.id   AF-A0A7Y4QSR4-F1
#
_cell.length_a   1.000
_cell.length_b   1.000
_cell.length_c   1.000
_cell.angle_alpha   90.00
_cell.angle_beta   90.00
_cell.angle_gamma   90.00
#
_symmetry.space_group_name_H-M   'P 1'
#
loop_
_entity.id
_entity.type
_entity.pdbx_description
1 polymer ?
#
loop_
_entity_poly.entity_id
_entity_poly.type
_entity_poly.pdbx_seq_one_letter_code
_entity_poly.pdbx_strand_id
1 'polypeptide(L)'
;MNLQDIDNYYDYTPGSVDFSGYDRGGPNKIPYGYLGLYLILSIVMCYLYHKKIVAAADWNAPNSLNAVATFQTSKPYQFRLLMPVIFDFFKPLHALYGKYLYNAWNVTAVFMIQVVYYKLLCGYFRNKKRLLWAAPVILYPILFNYIILNQSFQYYDFTAILFFTIGLYYILNQRTIAFFIIFIIAVINKETAGYLIFAYLLFNYKNLFTKKVIINTFILGVFFIGYKLLLNYIFRNNPGDSFEIGYHENIRIVKQLFSNTVYIKHLVFNFGGLYIFVILLFITGAWRKYPDRRKVYMNLAIVPYYILGIYITYITEVRVYTELIPMITTLFLLYISTFKFFHLEPWALQQKKQS
;
A
#
# COMPACT_ATOMS: atom_id res chain seq x y z
N MET A 1 1.91 11.66 -43.92
CA MET A 1 2.11 10.75 -42.78
C MET A 1 1.19 9.57 -43.05
N ASN A 2 1.73 8.44 -43.53
CA ASN A 2 0.95 7.34 -44.10
C ASN A 2 0.27 6.52 -43.01
N LEU A 3 -1.02 6.24 -43.20
CA LEU A 3 -1.89 5.46 -42.30
C LEU A 3 -1.67 3.93 -42.40
N GLN A 4 -0.62 3.48 -43.10
CA GLN A 4 -0.33 2.05 -43.33
C GLN A 4 0.75 1.44 -42.40
N ASP A 5 1.34 2.22 -41.49
CA ASP A 5 2.38 1.72 -40.55
C ASP A 5 1.85 1.29 -39.16
N ILE A 6 0.54 1.11 -38.99
CA ILE A 6 -0.08 0.83 -37.68
C ILE A 6 -0.31 -0.68 -37.42
N ASP A 7 -0.18 -1.55 -38.42
CA ASP A 7 -0.63 -2.95 -38.30
C ASP A 7 0.45 -3.99 -37.93
N ASN A 8 1.68 -3.58 -37.57
CA ASN A 8 2.74 -4.51 -37.14
C ASN A 8 2.95 -4.57 -35.60
N TYR A 9 1.90 -4.36 -34.82
CA TYR A 9 2.00 -4.34 -33.35
C TYR A 9 1.54 -5.67 -32.70
N TYR A 10 2.50 -6.60 -32.59
CA TYR A 10 2.50 -7.84 -31.81
C TYR A 10 1.57 -8.98 -32.28
N ASP A 11 2.12 -9.87 -33.10
CA ASP A 11 1.69 -11.27 -33.12
C ASP A 11 1.97 -11.90 -31.74
N TYR A 12 0.92 -11.99 -30.93
CA TYR A 12 0.92 -12.76 -29.68
C TYR A 12 0.76 -14.25 -30.06
N THR A 13 1.86 -15.00 -30.09
CA THR A 13 1.81 -16.46 -30.22
C THR A 13 1.29 -17.08 -28.91
N PRO A 14 0.14 -17.79 -28.92
CA PRO A 14 -0.33 -18.52 -27.75
C PRO A 14 0.52 -19.78 -27.60
N GLY A 15 1.57 -19.74 -26.76
CA GLY A 15 2.36 -20.94 -26.46
C GLY A 15 3.75 -20.71 -25.87
N SER A 16 4.33 -19.51 -26.03
CA SER A 16 5.65 -19.20 -25.48
C SER A 16 5.60 -17.94 -24.62
N VAL A 17 5.50 -18.13 -23.31
CA VAL A 17 5.86 -17.06 -22.39
C VAL A 17 7.38 -17.07 -22.27
N ASP A 18 8.03 -16.32 -23.15
CA ASP A 18 9.46 -16.09 -23.05
C ASP A 18 9.74 -15.26 -21.79
N PHE A 19 10.09 -15.96 -20.71
CA PHE A 19 10.50 -15.38 -19.42
C PHE A 19 12.01 -15.10 -19.37
N SER A 20 12.75 -15.23 -20.48
CA SER A 20 14.22 -15.10 -20.51
C SER A 20 14.74 -13.67 -20.33
N GLY A 21 13.87 -12.64 -20.40
CA GLY A 21 14.24 -11.24 -20.11
C GLY A 21 14.44 -10.89 -18.64
N TYR A 22 14.19 -11.83 -17.71
CA TYR A 22 14.60 -11.70 -16.30
C TYR A 22 15.91 -12.48 -16.11
N ASP A 23 17.03 -11.78 -16.08
CA ASP A 23 18.30 -12.33 -15.55
C ASP A 23 18.05 -12.85 -14.12
N ARG A 24 17.75 -14.15 -14.00
CA ARG A 24 17.60 -14.88 -12.73
C ARG A 24 18.94 -15.10 -12.01
N GLY A 25 20.01 -14.38 -12.38
CA GLY A 25 21.38 -14.73 -11.97
C GLY A 25 21.90 -14.05 -10.69
N GLY A 26 21.38 -12.88 -10.31
CA GLY A 26 21.81 -12.23 -9.06
C GLY A 26 20.74 -12.41 -7.99
N PRO A 27 20.96 -13.20 -6.91
CA PRO A 27 19.95 -13.33 -5.87
C PRO A 27 19.60 -11.93 -5.36
N ASN A 28 18.31 -11.57 -5.31
CA ASN A 28 17.80 -10.35 -4.67
C ASN A 28 17.96 -10.45 -3.14
N LYS A 29 19.15 -10.85 -2.70
CA LYS A 29 19.57 -10.98 -1.31
C LYS A 29 19.98 -9.59 -0.86
N ILE A 30 19.36 -9.16 0.23
CA ILE A 30 19.75 -7.96 0.95
C ILE A 30 20.94 -8.37 1.82
N PRO A 31 22.11 -7.71 1.71
CA PRO A 31 23.25 -8.02 2.57
C PRO A 31 22.90 -7.81 4.05
N TYR A 32 23.48 -8.61 4.95
CA TYR A 32 23.15 -8.56 6.39
C TYR A 32 23.31 -7.17 7.01
N GLY A 33 24.30 -6.38 6.59
CA GLY A 33 24.47 -5.00 7.06
C GLY A 33 23.25 -4.11 6.78
N TYR A 34 22.60 -4.27 5.62
CA TYR A 34 21.38 -3.53 5.29
C TYR A 34 20.16 -4.08 6.02
N LEU A 35 20.09 -5.40 6.28
CA LEU A 35 19.05 -5.96 7.15
C LEU A 35 19.17 -5.40 8.58
N GLY A 36 20.38 -5.30 9.12
CA GLY A 36 20.65 -4.64 10.40
C GLY A 36 20.22 -3.18 10.39
N LEU A 37 20.55 -2.42 9.35
CA LEU A 37 20.08 -1.04 9.17
C LEU A 37 18.55 -0.96 9.17
N TYR A 38 17.86 -1.80 8.38
CA TYR A 38 16.40 -1.79 8.30
C TYR A 38 15.76 -2.10 9.64
N LEU A 39 16.34 -3.03 10.41
CA LEU A 39 15.87 -3.37 11.74
C LEU A 39 16.04 -2.18 12.71
N ILE A 40 17.21 -1.54 12.74
CA ILE A 40 17.48 -0.37 13.57
C ILE A 40 16.49 0.77 13.25
N LEU A 41 16.30 1.07 11.96
CA LEU A 41 15.36 2.11 11.53
C LEU A 41 13.92 1.77 11.93
N SER A 42 13.54 0.48 11.90
CA SER A 42 12.22 0.02 12.33
C SER A 42 12.04 0.17 13.85
N ILE A 43 13.06 -0.16 14.64
CA ILE A 43 13.06 0.03 16.10
C ILE A 43 12.91 1.52 16.44
N VAL A 44 13.70 2.40 15.82
CA VAL A 44 13.61 3.86 16.04
C VAL A 44 12.23 4.37 15.67
N MET A 45 11.71 3.99 14.50
CA MET A 45 10.39 4.40 14.03
C MET A 45 9.27 3.94 14.96
N CYS A 46 9.27 2.67 15.38
CA CYS A 46 8.27 2.13 16.29
C CYS A 46 8.42 2.68 17.71
N TYR A 47 9.63 3.00 18.17
CA TYR A 47 9.86 3.67 19.45
C TYR A 47 9.23 5.07 19.46
N LEU A 48 9.45 5.86 18.41
CA LEU A 48 8.83 7.19 18.29
C LEU A 48 7.29 7.09 18.22
N TYR A 49 6.76 6.13 17.45
CA TYR A 49 5.32 5.87 17.38
C TYR A 49 4.77 5.41 18.73
N HIS A 50 5.50 4.56 19.46
CA HIS A 50 5.11 4.09 20.77
C HIS A 50 5.00 5.25 21.77
N LYS A 51 6.06 6.07 21.87
CA LYS A 51 6.12 7.20 22.79
C LYS A 51 5.00 8.21 22.56
N LYS A 52 4.68 8.52 21.29
CA LYS A 52 3.65 9.52 20.97
C LYS A 52 2.23 8.97 21.01
N ILE A 53 2.00 7.79 20.41
CA ILE A 53 0.66 7.29 20.12
C ILE A 53 0.28 6.14 21.04
N VAL A 54 1.10 5.09 21.11
CA VAL A 54 0.74 3.84 21.83
C VAL A 54 0.72 4.02 23.34
N ALA A 55 1.65 4.82 23.89
CA ALA A 55 1.74 5.10 25.31
C ALA A 55 0.53 5.91 25.81
N ALA A 56 0.03 6.83 24.98
CA ALA A 56 -1.14 7.65 25.27
C ALA A 56 -2.48 6.95 24.94
N ALA A 57 -2.45 5.82 24.23
CA ALA A 57 -3.65 5.11 23.83
C ALA A 57 -4.34 4.43 25.03
N ASP A 58 -5.65 4.56 25.10
CA ASP A 58 -6.49 3.77 26.01
C ASP A 58 -6.77 2.39 25.38
N TRP A 59 -6.18 1.35 25.97
CA TRP A 59 -6.31 -0.03 25.53
C TRP A 59 -7.65 -0.68 25.93
N ASN A 60 -8.47 0.03 26.71
CA ASN A 60 -9.81 -0.39 27.11
C ASN A 60 -10.90 0.47 26.49
N ALA A 61 -10.55 1.40 25.60
CA ALA A 61 -11.52 2.19 24.86
C ALA A 61 -12.51 1.29 24.09
N PRO A 62 -13.73 1.76 23.79
CA PRO A 62 -14.74 0.97 23.05
C PRO A 62 -14.30 0.48 21.67
N ASN A 63 -13.31 1.13 21.06
CA ASN A 63 -12.70 0.77 19.77
C ASN A 63 -11.29 0.16 19.92
N SER A 64 -10.92 -0.27 21.13
CA SER A 64 -9.63 -0.89 21.43
C SER A 64 -9.52 -2.31 20.86
N LEU A 65 -8.29 -2.83 20.83
CA LEU A 65 -8.02 -4.22 20.44
C LEU A 65 -8.83 -5.22 21.31
N ASN A 66 -8.94 -4.96 22.62
CA ASN A 66 -9.69 -5.79 23.55
C ASN A 66 -11.19 -5.81 23.22
N ALA A 67 -11.77 -4.65 22.91
CA ALA A 67 -13.19 -4.54 22.54
C ALA A 67 -13.51 -5.26 21.22
N VAL A 68 -12.54 -5.30 20.29
CA VAL A 68 -12.70 -6.03 19.03
C VAL A 68 -12.64 -7.55 19.26
N ALA A 69 -11.73 -8.00 20.13
CA ALA A 69 -11.59 -9.40 20.51
C ALA A 69 -12.84 -9.94 21.23
N THR A 70 -13.54 -9.11 22.00
CA THR A 70 -14.81 -9.46 22.66
C THR A 70 -16.04 -9.29 21.78
N PHE A 71 -15.88 -8.90 20.52
CA PHE A 71 -16.96 -8.64 19.56
C PHE A 71 -17.92 -7.50 19.96
N GLN A 72 -17.50 -6.56 20.81
CA GLN A 72 -18.34 -5.51 21.39
C GLN A 72 -18.12 -4.12 20.78
N THR A 73 -17.21 -3.97 19.81
CA THR A 73 -16.96 -2.67 19.16
C THR A 73 -17.99 -2.37 18.06
N SER A 74 -18.05 -1.11 17.63
CA SER A 74 -18.83 -0.70 16.46
C SER A 74 -18.32 -1.36 15.17
N LYS A 75 -19.23 -1.55 14.21
CA LYS A 75 -18.99 -2.28 12.95
C LYS A 75 -17.73 -1.86 12.19
N PRO A 76 -17.40 -0.56 12.02
CA PRO A 76 -16.21 -0.15 11.26
C PRO A 76 -14.91 -0.72 11.83
N TYR A 77 -14.79 -0.83 13.15
CA TYR A 77 -13.63 -1.41 13.81
C TYR A 77 -13.73 -2.93 13.93
N GLN A 78 -14.95 -3.46 14.09
CA GLN A 78 -15.18 -4.89 14.25
C GLN A 78 -14.75 -5.72 13.04
N PHE A 79 -14.81 -5.13 11.84
CA PHE A 79 -14.49 -5.82 10.58
C PHE A 79 -13.00 -6.14 10.38
N ARG A 80 -12.14 -5.67 11.28
CA ARG A 80 -10.68 -5.78 11.20
C ARG A 80 -10.18 -6.89 12.11
N LEU A 81 -10.54 -8.13 11.75
CA LEU A 81 -10.43 -9.29 12.63
C LEU A 81 -9.02 -9.90 12.71
N LEU A 82 -8.16 -9.68 11.70
CA LEU A 82 -6.89 -10.40 11.63
C LEU A 82 -6.02 -10.21 12.87
N MET A 83 -5.76 -8.96 13.25
CA MET A 83 -4.90 -8.66 14.39
C MET A 83 -5.50 -9.14 15.73
N PRO A 84 -6.78 -8.88 16.06
CA PRO A 84 -7.43 -9.45 17.24
C PRO A 84 -7.26 -10.97 17.33
N VAL A 85 -7.49 -11.69 16.22
CA VAL A 85 -7.30 -13.16 16.19
C VAL A 85 -5.85 -13.55 16.45
N ILE A 86 -4.88 -12.84 15.89
CA ILE A 86 -3.46 -13.07 16.17
C ILE A 86 -3.14 -12.82 17.65
N PHE A 87 -3.64 -11.73 18.23
CA PHE A 87 -3.39 -11.41 19.64
C PHE A 87 -4.09 -12.36 20.61
N ASP A 88 -5.31 -12.79 20.29
CA ASP A 88 -6.05 -13.79 21.06
C ASP A 88 -5.36 -15.16 21.02
N PHE A 89 -4.77 -15.54 19.89
CA PHE A 89 -3.95 -16.75 19.81
C PHE A 89 -2.76 -16.70 20.79
N PHE A 90 -2.19 -15.51 21.01
CA PHE A 90 -1.12 -15.27 21.98
C PHE A 90 -1.63 -14.82 23.36
N LYS A 91 -2.92 -14.96 23.66
CA LYS A 91 -3.53 -14.51 24.92
C LYS A 91 -2.82 -15.00 26.20
N PRO A 92 -2.31 -16.26 26.28
CA PRO A 92 -1.54 -16.71 27.44
C PRO A 92 -0.30 -15.84 27.72
N LEU A 93 0.34 -15.32 26.66
CA LEU A 93 1.49 -14.41 26.75
C LEU A 93 1.05 -12.94 26.90
N HIS A 94 -0.13 -12.59 26.37
CA HIS A 94 -0.67 -11.24 26.35
C HIS A 94 -0.97 -10.70 27.75
N ALA A 95 -1.44 -11.55 28.67
CA ALA A 95 -1.79 -11.15 30.04
C ALA A 95 -0.63 -10.49 30.79
N LEU A 96 0.62 -10.80 30.42
CA LEU A 96 1.83 -10.25 31.02
C LEU A 96 2.51 -9.17 30.14
N TYR A 97 2.32 -9.20 28.80
CA TYR A 97 3.15 -8.41 27.88
C TYR A 97 2.43 -7.77 26.67
N GLY A 98 1.12 -7.55 26.70
CA GLY A 98 0.34 -7.11 25.52
C GLY A 98 0.92 -5.93 24.72
N LYS A 99 1.30 -4.82 25.39
CA LYS A 99 1.92 -3.66 24.73
C LYS A 99 3.28 -3.99 24.09
N TYR A 100 4.07 -4.84 24.72
CA TYR A 100 5.39 -5.25 24.22
C TYR A 100 5.27 -6.18 23.02
N LEU A 101 4.34 -7.14 23.07
CA LEU A 101 4.05 -8.02 21.94
C LEU A 101 3.58 -7.21 20.72
N TYR A 102 2.69 -6.24 20.95
CA TYR A 102 2.26 -5.32 19.90
C TYR A 102 3.40 -4.49 19.33
N ASN A 103 4.29 -3.96 20.18
CA ASN A 103 5.44 -3.21 19.71
C ASN A 103 6.43 -4.09 18.92
N ALA A 104 6.68 -5.32 19.37
CA ALA A 104 7.50 -6.29 18.66
C ALA A 104 6.91 -6.65 17.29
N TRP A 105 5.59 -6.81 17.21
CA TRP A 105 4.89 -6.98 15.94
C TRP A 105 5.08 -5.77 15.02
N ASN A 106 4.91 -4.55 15.54
CA ASN A 106 5.11 -3.33 14.74
C ASN A 106 6.53 -3.22 14.20
N VAL A 107 7.55 -3.49 15.02
CA VAL A 107 8.96 -3.52 14.58
C VAL A 107 9.14 -4.53 13.45
N THR A 108 8.56 -5.73 13.61
CA THR A 108 8.61 -6.79 12.59
C THR A 108 7.91 -6.35 11.30
N ALA A 109 6.72 -5.74 11.40
CA ALA A 109 5.95 -5.29 10.25
C ALA A 109 6.69 -4.17 9.48
N VAL A 110 7.22 -3.16 10.18
CA VAL A 110 7.98 -2.05 9.58
C VAL A 110 9.29 -2.54 8.95
N PHE A 111 9.97 -3.50 9.60
CA PHE A 111 11.13 -4.17 9.02
C PHE A 111 10.78 -4.89 7.72
N MET A 112 9.70 -5.68 7.74
CA MET A 112 9.23 -6.42 6.58
C MET A 112 8.72 -5.51 5.46
N ILE A 113 8.12 -4.35 5.78
CA ILE A 113 7.75 -3.33 4.79
C ILE A 113 8.98 -2.91 3.99
N GLN A 114 10.09 -2.58 4.65
CA GLN A 114 11.32 -2.18 3.95
C GLN A 114 11.89 -3.31 3.09
N VAL A 115 11.91 -4.55 3.60
CA VAL A 115 12.39 -5.73 2.87
C VAL A 115 11.55 -6.01 1.62
N VAL A 116 10.22 -5.99 1.75
CA VAL A 116 9.31 -6.23 0.62
C VAL A 116 9.33 -5.06 -0.35
N TYR A 117 9.42 -3.83 0.16
CA TYR A 117 9.52 -2.64 -0.68
C TYR A 117 10.82 -2.61 -1.49
N TYR A 118 11.96 -3.02 -0.92
CA TYR A 118 13.19 -3.26 -1.70
C TYR A 118 12.95 -4.23 -2.87
N LYS A 119 12.26 -5.35 -2.62
CA LYS A 119 11.94 -6.33 -3.67
C LYS A 119 10.95 -5.77 -4.70
N LEU A 120 10.00 -4.94 -4.29
CA LEU A 120 9.11 -4.20 -5.17
C LEU A 120 9.93 -3.28 -6.09
N LEU A 121 10.81 -2.45 -5.51
CA LEU A 121 11.68 -1.52 -6.24
C LEU A 121 12.61 -2.23 -7.24
N CYS A 122 13.08 -3.44 -6.93
CA CYS A 122 13.88 -4.23 -7.88
C CYS A 122 13.11 -4.57 -9.17
N GLY A 123 11.78 -4.58 -9.13
CA GLY A 123 10.95 -4.70 -10.32
C GLY A 123 10.84 -3.40 -11.13
N TYR A 124 11.13 -2.23 -10.54
CA TYR A 124 11.08 -0.93 -11.22
C TYR A 124 12.45 -0.50 -11.77
N PHE A 125 13.53 -0.74 -11.01
CA PHE A 125 14.85 -0.20 -11.28
C PHE A 125 15.91 -1.30 -11.40
N ARG A 126 16.98 -1.01 -12.17
CA ARG A 126 18.08 -1.94 -12.43
C ARG A 126 19.17 -1.91 -11.35
N ASN A 127 19.48 -0.72 -10.81
CA ASN A 127 20.61 -0.53 -9.90
C ASN A 127 20.32 -1.00 -8.46
N LYS A 128 20.40 -2.32 -8.24
CA LYS A 128 20.08 -2.96 -6.94
C LYS A 128 20.85 -2.38 -5.75
N LYS A 129 22.09 -1.91 -5.94
CA LYS A 129 22.90 -1.31 -4.86
C LYS A 129 22.30 0.00 -4.35
N ARG A 130 21.85 0.87 -5.25
CA ARG A 130 21.16 2.12 -4.88
C ARG A 130 19.80 1.84 -4.24
N LEU A 131 19.11 0.78 -4.67
CA LEU A 131 17.82 0.40 -4.09
C LEU A 131 17.91 -0.03 -2.62
N LEU A 132 19.05 -0.57 -2.18
CA LEU A 132 19.26 -0.88 -0.76
C LEU A 132 19.14 0.38 0.13
N TRP A 133 19.57 1.53 -0.39
CA TRP A 133 19.45 2.83 0.27
C TRP A 133 18.11 3.52 -0.01
N ALA A 134 17.50 3.27 -1.16
CA ALA A 134 16.22 3.86 -1.51
C ALA A 134 15.03 3.20 -0.79
N ALA A 135 15.13 1.92 -0.41
CA ALA A 135 14.01 1.22 0.22
C ALA A 135 13.57 1.84 1.56
N PRO A 136 14.47 2.25 2.48
CA PRO A 136 14.10 2.97 3.70
C PRO A 136 13.36 4.29 3.48
N VAL A 137 13.38 4.89 2.29
CA VAL A 137 12.62 6.13 1.99
C VAL A 137 11.12 5.94 2.23
N ILE A 138 10.60 4.71 2.17
CA ILE A 138 9.20 4.42 2.53
C ILE A 138 8.86 4.78 3.99
N LEU A 139 9.85 4.85 4.89
CA LEU A 139 9.63 5.25 6.28
C LEU A 139 9.32 6.75 6.41
N TYR A 140 9.72 7.58 5.45
CA TYR A 140 9.45 9.02 5.47
C TYR A 140 7.94 9.34 5.48
N PRO A 141 7.12 8.87 4.52
CA PRO A 141 5.67 9.09 4.61
C PRO A 141 5.02 8.36 5.79
N ILE A 142 5.57 7.22 6.26
CA ILE A 142 5.07 6.58 7.49
C ILE A 142 5.30 7.50 8.70
N LEU A 143 6.47 8.14 8.82
CA LEU A 143 6.78 9.13 9.87
C LEU A 143 5.77 10.27 9.87
N PHE A 144 5.50 10.85 8.71
CA PHE A 144 4.55 11.95 8.60
C PHE A 144 3.12 11.51 8.94
N ASN A 145 2.64 10.42 8.34
CA ASN A 145 1.25 10.01 8.49
C ASN A 145 0.95 9.40 9.86
N TYR A 146 1.90 8.75 10.53
CA TYR A 146 1.63 8.08 11.82
C TYR A 146 2.15 8.82 13.05
N ILE A 147 3.26 9.53 12.92
CA ILE A 147 3.94 10.14 14.06
C ILE A 147 3.77 11.65 14.03
N ILE A 148 3.86 12.33 12.89
CA ILE A 148 3.77 13.79 12.89
C ILE A 148 2.31 14.25 12.93
N LEU A 149 1.49 13.75 11.98
CA LEU A 149 0.13 14.26 11.74
C LEU A 149 -0.97 13.49 12.48
N ASN A 150 -0.79 12.19 12.68
CA ASN A 150 -1.81 11.37 13.33
C ASN A 150 -1.79 11.50 14.85
N GLN A 151 -2.96 11.29 15.44
CA GLN A 151 -3.21 11.36 16.87
C GLN A 151 -3.95 10.13 17.40
N SER A 152 -4.48 9.26 16.53
CA SER A 152 -5.25 8.09 16.93
C SER A 152 -4.45 6.81 16.83
N PHE A 153 -4.65 5.92 17.79
CA PHE A 153 -4.07 4.59 17.80
C PHE A 153 -4.97 3.62 17.05
N GLN A 154 -4.42 2.80 16.16
CA GLN A 154 -5.09 1.60 15.64
C GLN A 154 -4.09 0.46 15.44
N TYR A 155 -4.54 -0.74 15.77
CA TYR A 155 -3.69 -1.92 15.92
C TYR A 155 -3.35 -2.64 14.60
N TYR A 156 -4.00 -2.28 13.49
CA TYR A 156 -3.89 -2.97 12.19
C TYR A 156 -3.10 -2.19 11.13
N ASP A 157 -2.61 -1.00 11.48
CA ASP A 157 -2.18 0.01 10.52
C ASP A 157 -0.88 -0.36 9.78
N PHE A 158 0.20 -0.73 10.48
CA PHE A 158 1.43 -1.17 9.81
C PHE A 158 1.26 -2.52 9.09
N THR A 159 0.42 -3.41 9.63
CA THR A 159 0.05 -4.67 8.99
C THR A 159 -0.64 -4.42 7.65
N ALA A 160 -1.52 -3.42 7.56
CA ALA A 160 -2.21 -3.06 6.33
C ALA A 160 -1.22 -2.61 5.25
N ILE A 161 -0.26 -1.74 5.59
CA ILE A 161 0.79 -1.29 4.67
C ILE A 161 1.65 -2.47 4.21
N LEU A 162 2.02 -3.37 5.12
CA LEU A 162 2.80 -4.56 4.79
C LEU A 162 2.08 -5.43 3.76
N PHE A 163 0.83 -5.83 4.03
CA PHE A 163 0.09 -6.67 3.09
C PHE A 163 -0.22 -5.97 1.78
N PHE A 164 -0.50 -4.66 1.81
CA PHE A 164 -0.68 -3.89 0.58
C PHE A 164 0.61 -3.90 -0.26
N THR A 165 1.77 -3.69 0.36
CA THR A 165 3.08 -3.72 -0.31
C THR A 165 3.42 -5.11 -0.86
N ILE A 166 3.12 -6.18 -0.12
CA ILE A 166 3.26 -7.57 -0.59
C ILE A 166 2.32 -7.83 -1.77
N GLY A 167 1.09 -7.34 -1.71
CA GLY A 167 0.10 -7.44 -2.79
C GLY A 167 0.62 -6.81 -4.08
N LEU A 168 1.09 -5.57 -4.02
CA LEU A 168 1.73 -4.89 -5.16
C LEU A 168 2.94 -5.67 -5.68
N TYR A 169 3.77 -6.23 -4.79
CA TYR A 169 4.91 -7.06 -5.19
C TYR A 169 4.47 -8.30 -5.97
N TYR A 170 3.43 -9.01 -5.54
CA TYR A 170 2.95 -10.19 -6.27
C TYR A 170 2.22 -9.84 -7.57
N ILE A 171 1.51 -8.72 -7.65
CA ILE A 171 0.95 -8.19 -8.90
C ILE A 171 2.09 -7.94 -9.90
N LEU A 172 3.12 -7.20 -9.49
CA LEU A 172 4.27 -6.85 -10.32
C LEU A 172 5.02 -8.08 -10.86
N ASN A 173 5.17 -9.11 -10.03
CA ASN A 173 5.82 -10.37 -10.39
C ASN A 173 4.87 -11.40 -11.02
N GLN A 174 3.61 -11.03 -11.30
CA GLN A 174 2.59 -11.88 -11.91
C GLN A 174 2.36 -13.21 -11.18
N ARG A 175 2.59 -13.25 -9.85
CA ARG A 175 2.37 -14.45 -9.03
C ARG A 175 0.93 -14.48 -8.53
N THR A 176 -0.02 -14.76 -9.43
CA THR A 176 -1.47 -14.63 -9.19
C THR A 176 -1.97 -15.40 -7.97
N ILE A 177 -1.53 -16.65 -7.77
CA ILE A 177 -1.97 -17.46 -6.63
C ILE A 177 -1.50 -16.85 -5.30
N ALA A 178 -0.22 -16.47 -5.22
CA ALA A 178 0.32 -15.81 -4.03
C ALA A 178 -0.36 -14.47 -3.76
N PHE A 179 -0.68 -13.72 -4.82
CA PHE A 179 -1.46 -12.50 -4.73
C PHE A 179 -2.85 -12.75 -4.14
N PHE A 180 -3.57 -13.80 -4.58
CA PHE A 180 -4.91 -14.12 -4.05
C PHE A 180 -4.88 -14.47 -2.56
N ILE A 181 -3.91 -15.28 -2.13
CA ILE A 181 -3.74 -15.64 -0.72
C ILE A 181 -3.52 -14.37 0.12
N ILE A 182 -2.59 -13.51 -0.31
CA ILE A 182 -2.32 -12.25 0.40
C ILE A 182 -3.50 -11.30 0.35
N PHE A 183 -4.22 -11.22 -0.76
CA PHE A 183 -5.39 -10.37 -0.89
C PHE A 183 -6.46 -10.74 0.14
N ILE A 184 -6.76 -12.04 0.30
CA ILE A 184 -7.72 -12.51 1.30
C ILE A 184 -7.26 -12.12 2.71
N ILE A 185 -6.01 -12.39 3.07
CA ILE A 185 -5.44 -12.03 4.38
C ILE A 185 -5.49 -10.50 4.60
N ALA A 186 -5.15 -9.72 3.57
CA ALA A 186 -5.15 -8.27 3.61
C ALA A 186 -6.56 -7.70 3.83
N VAL A 187 -7.57 -8.26 3.17
CA VAL A 187 -8.98 -7.85 3.32
C VAL A 187 -9.51 -8.18 4.73
N ILE A 188 -9.09 -9.31 5.31
CA ILE A 188 -9.42 -9.67 6.71
C ILE A 188 -8.76 -8.69 7.70
N ASN A 189 -7.58 -8.17 7.37
CA ASN A 189 -6.92 -7.14 8.17
C ASN A 189 -7.60 -5.78 8.04
N LYS A 190 -7.86 -5.32 6.82
CA LYS A 190 -8.48 -4.02 6.54
C LYS A 190 -9.12 -3.99 5.14
N GLU A 191 -10.33 -3.47 5.09
CA GLU A 191 -11.20 -3.41 3.90
C GLU A 191 -10.59 -2.62 2.72
N THR A 192 -9.77 -1.62 3.00
CA THR A 192 -9.02 -0.83 2.01
C THR A 192 -8.03 -1.68 1.20
N ALA A 193 -7.69 -2.90 1.61
CA ALA A 193 -6.97 -3.83 0.76
C ALA A 193 -7.71 -4.14 -0.57
N GLY A 194 -9.04 -3.92 -0.61
CA GLY A 194 -9.85 -4.01 -1.83
C GLY A 194 -9.32 -3.17 -3.00
N TYR A 195 -8.57 -2.08 -2.73
CA TYR A 195 -7.97 -1.28 -3.80
C TYR A 195 -6.86 -1.99 -4.59
N LEU A 196 -6.34 -3.12 -4.09
CA LEU A 196 -5.45 -4.00 -4.85
C LEU A 196 -6.13 -4.58 -6.10
N ILE A 197 -7.47 -4.65 -6.14
CA ILE A 197 -8.23 -5.04 -7.35
C ILE A 197 -7.97 -4.02 -8.47
N PHE A 198 -8.04 -2.72 -8.19
CA PHE A 198 -7.74 -1.68 -9.18
C PHE A 198 -6.27 -1.71 -9.60
N ALA A 199 -5.34 -1.93 -8.65
CA ALA A 199 -3.93 -2.09 -8.98
C ALA A 199 -3.70 -3.28 -9.94
N TYR A 200 -4.37 -4.41 -9.70
CA TYR A 200 -4.32 -5.60 -10.55
C TYR A 200 -4.88 -5.32 -11.96
N LEU A 201 -6.05 -4.67 -12.06
CA LEU A 201 -6.65 -4.28 -13.33
C LEU A 201 -5.75 -3.33 -14.12
N LEU A 202 -5.27 -2.27 -13.49
CA LEU A 202 -4.41 -1.26 -14.12
C LEU A 202 -3.05 -1.83 -14.53
N PHE A 203 -2.50 -2.78 -13.78
CA PHE A 203 -1.32 -3.52 -14.21
C PHE A 203 -1.58 -4.34 -15.49
N ASN A 204 -2.80 -4.91 -15.61
CA ASN A 204 -3.23 -5.69 -16.76
C ASN A 204 -4.03 -4.89 -17.80
N TYR A 205 -3.87 -3.55 -17.86
CA TYR A 205 -4.75 -2.67 -18.65
C TYR A 205 -4.84 -3.01 -20.14
N LYS A 206 -3.80 -3.61 -20.74
CA LYS A 206 -3.83 -4.05 -22.15
C LYS A 206 -4.65 -5.32 -22.37
N ASN A 207 -4.83 -6.12 -21.32
CA ASN A 207 -5.44 -7.44 -21.34
C ASN A 207 -6.73 -7.49 -20.50
N LEU A 208 -7.38 -6.34 -20.26
CA LEU A 208 -8.54 -6.23 -19.37
C LEU A 208 -9.67 -7.20 -19.75
N PHE A 209 -9.92 -7.34 -21.06
CA PHE A 209 -11.00 -8.17 -21.59
C PHE A 209 -10.61 -9.62 -21.83
N THR A 210 -9.40 -10.03 -21.41
CA THR A 210 -9.03 -11.45 -21.48
C THR A 210 -9.80 -12.25 -20.43
N LYS A 211 -10.25 -13.46 -20.79
CA LYS A 211 -10.95 -14.38 -19.88
C LYS A 211 -10.22 -14.55 -18.53
N LYS A 212 -8.88 -14.62 -18.57
CA LYS A 212 -8.05 -14.72 -17.36
C LYS A 212 -8.20 -13.51 -16.43
N VAL A 213 -8.11 -12.29 -16.95
CA VAL A 213 -8.20 -11.06 -16.13
C VAL A 213 -9.62 -10.89 -15.60
N ILE A 214 -10.64 -11.16 -16.41
CA ILE A 214 -12.06 -11.12 -16.00
C ILE A 214 -12.32 -12.10 -14.86
N ILE A 215 -11.97 -13.39 -15.03
CA ILE A 215 -12.17 -14.41 -13.99
C ILE A 215 -11.44 -14.03 -12.71
N ASN A 216 -10.17 -13.60 -12.81
CA ASN A 216 -9.39 -13.22 -11.63
C ASN A 216 -10.00 -12.03 -10.89
N THR A 217 -10.47 -11.02 -11.64
CA THR A 217 -11.11 -9.83 -11.07
C THR A 217 -12.44 -10.19 -10.42
N PHE A 218 -13.23 -11.06 -11.07
CA PHE A 218 -14.47 -11.58 -10.52
C PHE A 218 -14.24 -12.33 -9.21
N ILE A 219 -13.25 -13.23 -9.14
CA ILE A 219 -12.88 -13.95 -7.91
C ILE A 219 -12.51 -12.96 -6.79
N LEU A 220 -11.65 -11.98 -7.06
CA LEU A 220 -11.28 -10.96 -6.07
C LEU A 220 -12.50 -10.16 -5.59
N GLY A 221 -13.40 -9.78 -6.51
CA GLY A 221 -14.64 -9.06 -6.21
C GLY A 221 -15.60 -9.89 -5.35
N VAL A 222 -15.81 -11.17 -5.69
CA VAL A 222 -16.64 -12.09 -4.91
C VAL A 222 -16.09 -12.27 -3.50
N PHE A 223 -14.78 -12.46 -3.34
CA PHE A 223 -14.18 -12.55 -2.01
C PHE A 223 -14.34 -11.26 -1.22
N PHE A 224 -14.09 -10.10 -1.82
CA PHE A 224 -14.21 -8.82 -1.15
C PHE A 224 -15.65 -8.52 -0.71
N ILE A 225 -16.61 -8.61 -1.64
CA ILE A 225 -18.03 -8.35 -1.38
C ILE A 225 -18.59 -9.42 -0.44
N GLY A 226 -18.30 -10.70 -0.70
CA GLY A 226 -18.75 -11.82 0.11
C GLY A 226 -18.26 -11.72 1.56
N TYR A 227 -17.00 -11.36 1.77
CA TYR A 227 -16.46 -11.12 3.11
C TYR A 227 -17.18 -9.97 3.82
N LYS A 228 -17.41 -8.85 3.12
CA LYS A 228 -18.13 -7.70 3.70
C LYS A 228 -19.58 -8.03 4.05
N LEU A 229 -20.28 -8.76 3.19
CA LEU A 229 -21.65 -9.22 3.46
C LEU A 229 -21.70 -10.18 4.65
N LEU A 230 -20.75 -11.12 4.71
CA LEU A 230 -20.62 -12.06 5.82
C LEU A 230 -20.41 -11.32 7.15
N LEU A 231 -19.46 -10.39 7.20
CA LEU A 231 -19.21 -9.60 8.42
C LEU A 231 -20.41 -8.75 8.82
N ASN A 232 -21.07 -8.09 7.85
CA ASN A 232 -22.30 -7.34 8.11
C ASN A 232 -23.39 -8.24 8.70
N TYR A 233 -23.52 -9.48 8.23
CA TYR A 233 -24.50 -10.44 8.74
C TYR A 233 -24.17 -10.91 10.15
N ILE A 234 -22.90 -11.26 10.42
CA ILE A 234 -22.41 -11.72 11.74
C ILE A 234 -22.59 -10.61 12.78
N PHE A 235 -22.18 -9.38 12.45
CA PHE A 235 -22.18 -8.24 13.36
C PHE A 235 -23.37 -7.31 13.17
N ARG A 236 -24.50 -7.79 12.64
CA ARG A 236 -25.68 -6.96 12.34
C ARG A 236 -26.20 -6.19 13.56
N ASN A 237 -26.06 -6.78 14.75
CA ASN A 237 -26.50 -6.23 16.03
C ASN A 237 -25.48 -5.26 16.66
N ASN A 238 -24.26 -5.16 16.13
CA ASN A 238 -23.27 -4.20 16.63
C ASN A 238 -23.65 -2.76 16.20
N PRO A 239 -23.34 -1.75 17.02
CA PRO A 239 -23.67 -0.36 16.72
C PRO A 239 -22.84 0.18 15.54
N GLY A 240 -23.35 1.25 14.94
CA GLY A 240 -22.72 1.96 13.82
C GLY A 240 -23.08 1.39 12.44
N ASP A 241 -22.83 2.21 11.43
CA ASP A 241 -23.01 1.86 10.03
C ASP A 241 -21.81 1.07 9.50
N SER A 242 -22.00 0.35 8.38
CA SER A 242 -20.92 -0.38 7.72
C SER A 242 -19.83 0.53 7.15
N PHE A 243 -20.18 1.79 6.90
CA PHE A 243 -19.34 2.86 6.39
C PHE A 243 -19.78 4.18 7.00
N GLU A 244 -18.81 5.01 7.38
CA GLU A 244 -19.09 6.41 7.71
C GLU A 244 -19.30 7.17 6.39
N ILE A 245 -20.27 8.09 6.33
CA ILE A 245 -20.45 8.93 5.13
C ILE A 245 -19.71 10.25 5.39
N GLY A 246 -18.44 10.31 4.96
CA GLY A 246 -17.57 11.47 5.15
C GLY A 246 -17.90 12.67 4.24
N TYR A 247 -18.71 12.47 3.21
CA TYR A 247 -18.95 13.47 2.15
C TYR A 247 -19.34 14.88 2.64
N HIS A 248 -20.34 14.97 3.52
CA HIS A 248 -20.81 16.27 4.03
C HIS A 248 -19.74 17.00 4.84
N GLU A 249 -18.99 16.25 5.65
CA GLU A 249 -17.89 16.78 6.44
C GLU A 249 -16.73 17.24 5.54
N ASN A 250 -16.42 16.48 4.50
CA ASN A 250 -15.38 16.86 3.54
C ASN A 250 -15.71 18.16 2.81
N ILE A 251 -16.99 18.39 2.45
CA ILE A 251 -17.41 19.69 1.91
C ILE A 251 -17.16 20.81 2.91
N ARG A 252 -17.48 20.59 4.20
CA ARG A 252 -17.23 21.57 5.27
C ARG A 252 -15.74 21.86 5.41
N ILE A 253 -14.90 20.83 5.44
CA ILE A 253 -13.44 20.95 5.52
C ILE A 253 -12.91 21.74 4.31
N VAL A 254 -13.37 21.44 3.09
CA VAL A 254 -12.94 22.16 1.87
C VAL A 254 -13.32 23.64 1.94
N LYS A 255 -14.54 23.97 2.40
CA LYS A 255 -14.97 25.36 2.58
C LYS A 255 -14.12 26.11 3.61
N GLN A 256 -13.60 25.42 4.61
CA GLN A 256 -12.75 25.97 5.67
C GLN A 256 -11.26 25.81 5.40
N LEU A 257 -10.87 25.27 4.24
CA LEU A 257 -9.49 24.86 3.99
C LEU A 257 -8.53 26.04 4.11
N PHE A 258 -8.87 27.19 3.52
CA PHE A 258 -8.01 28.38 3.54
C PHE A 258 -8.07 29.17 4.84
N SER A 259 -9.11 28.99 5.66
CA SER A 259 -9.24 29.68 6.96
C SER A 259 -8.69 28.85 8.14
N ASN A 260 -8.49 27.55 7.95
CA ASN A 260 -7.99 26.65 8.99
C ASN A 260 -6.58 26.13 8.66
N THR A 261 -5.58 26.67 9.36
CA THR A 261 -4.15 26.33 9.17
C THR A 261 -3.85 24.85 9.46
N VAL A 262 -4.64 24.19 10.33
CA VAL A 262 -4.48 22.75 10.63
C VAL A 262 -4.85 21.90 9.43
N TYR A 263 -5.94 22.23 8.72
CA TYR A 263 -6.36 21.51 7.52
C TYR A 263 -5.35 21.66 6.39
N ILE A 264 -4.84 22.87 6.16
CA ILE A 264 -3.75 23.10 5.19
C ILE A 264 -2.52 22.27 5.56
N LYS A 265 -2.12 22.31 6.83
CA LYS A 265 -0.97 21.54 7.32
C LYS A 265 -1.15 20.04 7.06
N HIS A 266 -2.32 19.48 7.39
CA HIS A 266 -2.60 18.06 7.17
C HIS A 266 -2.57 17.69 5.68
N LEU A 267 -3.14 18.54 4.82
CA LEU A 267 -3.15 18.33 3.38
C LEU A 267 -1.74 18.40 2.79
N VAL A 268 -1.00 19.47 3.08
CA VAL A 268 0.34 19.76 2.54
C VAL A 268 1.37 18.73 2.99
N PHE A 269 1.33 18.36 4.27
CA PHE A 269 2.29 17.42 4.84
C PHE A 269 1.84 15.95 4.76
N ASN A 270 0.69 15.66 4.13
CA ASN A 270 0.30 14.27 3.88
C ASN A 270 1.38 13.57 3.06
N PHE A 271 1.75 12.35 3.44
CA PHE A 271 2.90 11.61 2.91
C PHE A 271 4.22 12.41 2.96
N GLY A 272 4.34 13.37 3.87
CA GLY A 272 5.47 14.31 3.94
C GLY A 272 5.65 15.18 2.70
N GLY A 273 4.57 15.43 1.94
CA GLY A 273 4.58 16.24 0.72
C GLY A 273 5.05 15.49 -0.53
N LEU A 274 5.33 14.19 -0.45
CA LEU A 274 5.82 13.40 -1.60
C LEU A 274 4.85 13.41 -2.79
N TYR A 275 3.55 13.58 -2.54
CA TYR A 275 2.53 13.63 -3.59
C TYR A 275 2.73 14.81 -4.57
N ILE A 276 3.39 15.90 -4.15
CA ILE A 276 3.69 17.05 -5.03
C ILE A 276 4.58 16.59 -6.19
N PHE A 277 5.59 15.78 -5.91
CA PHE A 277 6.47 15.21 -6.94
C PHE A 277 5.75 14.18 -7.82
N VAL A 278 4.76 13.47 -7.27
CA VAL A 278 3.88 12.61 -8.06
C VAL A 278 3.06 13.43 -9.05
N ILE A 279 2.50 14.57 -8.63
CA ILE A 279 1.80 15.50 -9.52
C ILE A 279 2.76 16.02 -10.61
N LEU A 280 3.97 16.45 -10.23
CA LEU A 280 5.00 16.90 -11.17
C LEU A 280 5.40 15.81 -12.18
N LEU A 281 5.51 14.54 -11.75
CA LEU A 281 5.78 13.40 -12.65
C LEU A 281 4.76 13.32 -13.78
N PHE A 282 3.47 13.52 -13.49
CA PHE A 282 2.41 13.45 -14.48
C PHE A 282 2.30 14.71 -15.33
N ILE A 283 2.36 15.90 -14.73
CA ILE A 283 2.28 17.19 -15.44
C ILE A 283 3.44 17.35 -16.43
N THR A 284 4.66 17.03 -16.02
CA THR A 284 5.85 17.15 -16.88
C THR A 284 5.92 16.06 -17.96
N GLY A 285 5.04 15.05 -17.92
CA GLY A 285 5.09 13.92 -18.83
C GLY A 285 6.29 13.00 -18.62
N ALA A 286 7.06 13.16 -17.53
CA ALA A 286 8.25 12.38 -17.24
C ALA A 286 7.95 10.87 -17.14
N TRP A 287 6.75 10.49 -16.73
CA TRP A 287 6.28 9.10 -16.72
C TRP A 287 6.31 8.42 -18.10
N ARG A 288 6.27 9.18 -19.21
CA ARG A 288 6.30 8.63 -20.57
C ARG A 288 7.65 8.01 -20.94
N LYS A 289 8.72 8.38 -20.23
CA LYS A 289 10.07 7.82 -20.40
C LYS A 289 10.18 6.37 -19.89
N TYR A 290 9.20 5.90 -19.13
CA TYR A 290 9.17 4.55 -18.59
C TYR A 290 8.60 3.57 -19.62
N PRO A 291 9.39 2.56 -20.05
CA PRO A 291 9.00 1.70 -21.14
C PRO A 291 7.89 0.72 -20.74
N ASP A 292 7.95 0.17 -19.52
CA ASP A 292 6.87 -0.68 -19.00
C ASP A 292 5.81 0.17 -18.28
N ARG A 293 4.86 0.69 -19.07
CA ARG A 293 3.75 1.52 -18.57
C ARG A 293 2.87 0.79 -17.54
N ARG A 294 2.80 -0.54 -17.57
CA ARG A 294 1.99 -1.33 -16.60
C ARG A 294 2.44 -1.06 -15.16
N LYS A 295 3.75 -0.94 -14.95
CA LYS A 295 4.35 -0.67 -13.64
C LYS A 295 3.97 0.70 -13.11
N VAL A 296 3.87 1.70 -13.98
CA VAL A 296 3.40 3.05 -13.63
C VAL A 296 1.90 3.01 -13.35
N TYR A 297 1.11 2.40 -14.24
CA TYR A 297 -0.35 2.39 -14.15
C TYR A 297 -0.89 1.64 -12.94
N MET A 298 -0.23 0.56 -12.50
CA MET A 298 -0.59 -0.12 -11.24
C MET A 298 -0.67 0.86 -10.05
N ASN A 299 0.23 1.85 -9.99
CA ASN A 299 0.23 2.86 -8.93
C ASN A 299 -0.90 3.89 -9.08
N LEU A 300 -1.54 3.99 -10.25
CA LEU A 300 -2.70 4.86 -10.45
C LEU A 300 -3.96 4.34 -9.73
N ALA A 301 -3.90 3.19 -9.06
CA ALA A 301 -4.91 2.77 -8.08
C ALA A 301 -5.09 3.78 -6.93
N ILE A 302 -4.13 4.70 -6.74
CA ILE A 302 -4.28 5.91 -5.92
C ILE A 302 -5.53 6.72 -6.29
N VAL A 303 -5.87 6.83 -7.59
CA VAL A 303 -6.98 7.65 -8.07
C VAL A 303 -8.34 7.15 -7.56
N PRO A 304 -8.77 5.89 -7.85
CA PRO A 304 -10.02 5.39 -7.29
C PRO A 304 -10.00 5.35 -5.76
N TYR A 305 -8.83 5.18 -5.14
CA TYR A 305 -8.69 5.28 -3.68
C TYR A 305 -9.07 6.66 -3.15
N TYR A 306 -8.57 7.74 -3.74
CA TYR A 306 -8.93 9.09 -3.31
C TYR A 306 -10.38 9.41 -3.63
N ILE A 307 -10.89 9.05 -4.81
CA ILE A 307 -12.28 9.34 -5.20
C ILE A 307 -13.25 8.68 -4.23
N LEU A 308 -13.10 7.37 -3.99
CA LEU A 308 -13.95 6.63 -3.06
C LEU A 308 -13.66 7.01 -1.60
N GLY A 309 -12.40 7.27 -1.25
CA GLY A 309 -12.00 7.74 0.07
C GLY A 309 -12.63 9.08 0.44
N ILE A 310 -12.69 10.06 -0.46
CA ILE A 310 -13.37 11.35 -0.21
C ILE A 310 -14.87 11.16 0.01
N TYR A 311 -15.47 10.10 -0.52
CA TYR A 311 -16.88 9.81 -0.28
C TYR A 311 -17.10 9.13 1.09
N ILE A 312 -16.24 8.18 1.44
CA ILE A 312 -16.41 7.25 2.59
C ILE A 312 -15.68 7.71 3.85
N THR A 313 -14.62 8.51 3.76
CA THR A 313 -13.78 8.87 4.92
C THR A 313 -13.52 10.36 4.98
N TYR A 314 -13.02 10.85 6.11
CA TYR A 314 -12.60 12.24 6.26
C TYR A 314 -11.24 12.50 5.59
N ILE A 315 -11.13 13.54 4.78
CA ILE A 315 -9.89 13.92 4.07
C ILE A 315 -8.75 14.32 5.01
N THR A 316 -9.09 14.73 6.24
CA THR A 316 -8.14 15.11 7.29
C THR A 316 -7.58 13.90 8.04
N GLU A 317 -8.22 12.74 7.92
CA GLU A 317 -7.78 11.49 8.55
C GLU A 317 -6.68 10.83 7.69
N VAL A 318 -5.48 11.42 7.74
CA VAL A 318 -4.31 11.02 6.92
C VAL A 318 -3.95 9.54 7.01
N ARG A 319 -4.28 8.89 8.13
CA ARG A 319 -4.01 7.47 8.36
C ARG A 319 -4.86 6.54 7.49
N VAL A 320 -6.03 6.98 7.00
CA VAL A 320 -6.89 6.16 6.13
C VAL A 320 -6.27 5.97 4.74
N TYR A 321 -5.31 6.82 4.36
CA TYR A 321 -4.64 6.75 3.06
C TYR A 321 -3.28 6.04 3.12
N THR A 322 -2.93 5.40 4.23
CA THR A 322 -1.57 4.88 4.47
C THR A 322 -1.19 3.69 3.60
N GLU A 323 -2.16 2.93 3.11
CA GLU A 323 -1.95 1.88 2.11
C GLU A 323 -1.44 2.43 0.77
N LEU A 324 -1.63 3.73 0.51
CA LEU A 324 -1.09 4.41 -0.66
C LEU A 324 0.41 4.71 -0.55
N ILE A 325 0.99 4.61 0.65
CA ILE A 325 2.41 4.88 0.92
C ILE A 325 3.35 4.20 -0.08
N PRO A 326 3.30 2.87 -0.32
CA PRO A 326 4.19 2.22 -1.28
C PRO A 326 4.01 2.77 -2.71
N MET A 327 2.79 3.15 -3.10
CA MET A 327 2.52 3.67 -4.45
C MET A 327 3.02 5.11 -4.62
N ILE A 328 2.72 5.99 -3.66
CA ILE A 328 3.19 7.39 -3.64
C ILE A 328 4.73 7.42 -3.60
N THR A 329 5.34 6.61 -2.73
CA THR A 329 6.81 6.54 -2.61
C THR A 329 7.44 6.00 -3.89
N THR A 330 6.82 5.02 -4.55
CA THR A 330 7.33 4.48 -5.82
C THR A 330 7.27 5.54 -6.91
N LEU A 331 6.13 6.24 -7.06
CA LEU A 331 5.98 7.32 -8.04
C LEU A 331 6.93 8.49 -7.76
N PHE A 332 7.16 8.83 -6.49
CA PHE A 332 8.19 9.79 -6.10
C PHE A 332 9.59 9.35 -6.57
N LEU A 333 9.97 8.10 -6.30
CA LEU A 333 11.28 7.58 -6.76
C LEU A 333 11.38 7.56 -8.28
N LEU A 334 10.28 7.30 -9.01
CA LEU A 334 10.21 7.41 -10.47
C LEU A 334 10.34 8.88 -10.95
N TYR A 335 9.89 9.86 -10.18
CA TYR A 335 10.18 11.25 -10.50
C TYR A 335 11.67 11.55 -10.32
N ILE A 336 12.24 11.14 -9.18
CA ILE A 336 13.63 11.40 -8.82
C ILE A 336 14.63 10.72 -9.77
N SER A 337 14.31 9.54 -10.31
CA SER A 337 15.15 8.86 -11.32
C SER A 337 15.26 9.61 -12.65
N THR A 338 14.45 10.64 -12.90
CA THR A 338 14.62 11.49 -14.08
C THR A 338 15.88 12.34 -14.01
N PHE A 339 16.42 12.55 -12.81
CA PHE A 339 17.65 13.28 -12.55
C PHE A 339 18.83 12.29 -12.48
N LYS A 340 19.80 12.45 -13.40
CA LYS A 340 20.97 11.54 -13.53
C LYS A 340 21.75 11.36 -12.23
N PHE A 341 21.78 12.37 -11.37
CA PHE A 341 22.49 12.37 -10.08
C PHE A 341 22.09 11.21 -9.16
N PHE A 342 20.84 10.75 -9.19
CA PHE A 342 20.38 9.70 -8.29
C PHE A 342 20.74 8.28 -8.76
N HIS A 343 21.20 8.11 -10.01
CA HIS A 343 21.59 6.81 -10.58
C HIS A 343 20.54 5.69 -10.40
N LEU A 344 19.26 6.07 -10.32
CA LEU A 344 18.12 5.16 -10.29
C LEU A 344 17.68 4.89 -11.73
N GLU A 345 18.34 3.94 -12.39
CA GLU A 345 18.00 3.60 -13.76
C GLU A 345 16.75 2.71 -13.80
N PRO A 346 15.64 3.17 -14.41
CA PRO A 346 14.48 2.32 -14.63
C PRO A 346 14.86 1.18 -15.57
N TRP A 347 14.15 0.06 -15.51
CA TRP A 347 14.31 -0.98 -16.53
C TRP A 347 13.94 -0.42 -17.90
N ALA A 348 14.94 -0.08 -18.72
CA ALA A 348 14.76 0.14 -20.15
C ALA A 348 14.27 -1.20 -20.76
N LEU A 349 13.21 -1.20 -21.58
CA LEU A 349 13.04 -2.30 -22.53
C LEU A 349 14.36 -2.29 -23.31
N GLN A 350 15.10 -3.40 -23.30
CA GLN A 350 16.19 -3.59 -24.23
C GLN A 350 15.62 -3.23 -25.60
N GLN A 351 15.92 -2.04 -26.10
CA GLN A 351 15.72 -1.77 -27.50
C GLN A 351 16.54 -2.86 -28.16
N LYS A 352 15.86 -3.74 -28.89
CA LYS A 352 16.48 -4.66 -29.85
C LYS A 352 17.41 -3.82 -30.71
N LYS A 353 18.66 -3.63 -30.28
CA LYS A 353 19.81 -3.33 -31.13
C LYS A 353 20.30 -4.68 -31.65
N GLN A 354 19.42 -5.37 -32.36
CA GLN A 354 19.70 -6.55 -33.17
C GLN A 354 18.65 -6.58 -34.28
N SER A 355 18.81 -5.66 -35.22
CA SER A 355 18.45 -5.80 -36.64
C SER A 355 19.02 -4.59 -37.36
#